data_AF-A0A363RW59-F1
#
_entry.id   AF-A0A363RW59-F1
#
_cell.length_a   1.000
_cell.length_b   1.000
_cell.length_c   1.000
_cell.angle_alpha   90.00
_cell.angle_beta   90.00
_cell.angle_gamma   90.00
#
_symmetry.space_group_name_H-M   'P 1'
#
loop_
_entity.id
_entity.type
_entity.pdbx_description
1 polymer ?
#
loop_
_entity_poly.entity_id
_entity_poly.type
_entity_poly.pdbx_seq_one_letter_code
_entity_poly.pdbx_strand_id
1 'polypeptide(L)'
;MSEVKISPSWRQAVHDFLAEFKYGDIVSHSWLVARFGLPLPDEQMSAVAFQARQFEWLASIEGFKAALLHDHQVLLQSVRGEGYRWCPPADQTHATLREFERDAGRVFRQAGSRLKNVRHTELTYDQRRVNLDAQAKLSLLRGTVRKQLR
;
A
#
# COMPACT_ATOMS: atom_id res chain seq x y z
N MET A 1 -24.98 27.35 10.64
CA MET A 1 -24.63 27.31 9.20
C MET A 1 -24.04 25.95 8.95
N SER A 2 -24.73 25.10 8.19
CA SER A 2 -24.30 23.74 7.87
C SER A 2 -22.99 23.80 7.07
N GLU A 3 -21.89 23.38 7.68
CA GLU A 3 -20.62 23.17 7.00
C GLU A 3 -20.85 22.23 5.80
N VAL A 4 -20.67 22.76 4.59
CA VAL A 4 -20.77 21.97 3.36
C VAL A 4 -19.57 21.04 3.33
N LYS A 5 -19.74 19.81 3.80
CA LYS A 5 -18.70 18.77 3.70
C LYS A 5 -18.46 18.44 2.23
N ILE A 6 -17.21 18.59 1.79
CA ILE A 6 -16.81 18.22 0.43
C ILE A 6 -16.99 16.72 0.26
N SER A 7 -17.73 16.32 -0.78
CA SER A 7 -17.86 14.91 -1.17
C SER A 7 -16.83 14.55 -2.24
N PRO A 8 -16.21 13.35 -2.20
CA PRO A 8 -16.27 12.35 -1.13
C PRO A 8 -15.56 12.80 0.16
N SER A 9 -15.92 12.19 1.30
CA SER A 9 -15.44 12.57 2.65
C SER A 9 -13.92 12.65 2.79
N TRP A 10 -13.17 11.82 2.05
CA TRP A 10 -11.71 11.87 2.04
C TRP A 10 -11.15 13.20 1.53
N ARG A 11 -11.87 13.96 0.69
CA ARG A 11 -11.43 15.29 0.23
C ARG A 11 -11.44 16.30 1.36
N GLN A 12 -12.49 16.27 2.19
CA GLN A 12 -12.51 17.08 3.41
C GLN A 12 -11.39 16.67 4.35
N ALA A 13 -11.14 15.36 4.49
CA ALA A 13 -10.03 14.86 5.30
C ALA A 13 -8.66 15.39 4.84
N VAL A 14 -8.44 15.62 3.54
CA VAL A 14 -7.20 16.26 3.04
C VAL A 14 -7.05 17.67 3.59
N HIS A 15 -8.12 18.48 3.52
CA HIS A 15 -8.10 19.84 4.05
C HIS A 15 -7.84 19.85 5.56
N ASP A 16 -8.57 19.01 6.29
CA ASP A 16 -8.42 18.88 7.75
C ASP A 16 -7.01 18.41 8.12
N PHE A 17 -6.43 17.48 7.35
CA PHE A 17 -5.08 16.99 7.54
C PHE A 17 -4.03 18.10 7.40
N LEU A 18 -4.13 18.92 6.35
CA LEU A 18 -3.16 20.00 6.10
C LEU A 18 -3.24 21.12 7.16
N ALA A 19 -4.40 21.27 7.81
CA ALA A 19 -4.59 22.23 8.90
C ALA A 19 -4.08 21.69 10.25
N GLU A 20 -4.23 20.38 10.51
CA GLU A 20 -3.97 19.78 11.83
C GLU A 20 -2.56 19.17 11.98
N PHE A 21 -1.96 18.67 10.90
CA PHE A 21 -0.72 17.88 10.96
C PHE A 21 0.49 18.63 10.40
N LYS A 22 1.68 18.19 10.80
CA LYS A 22 2.97 18.68 10.28
C LYS A 22 3.88 17.50 9.93
N TYR A 23 5.04 17.83 9.33
CA TYR A 23 6.08 16.85 9.04
C TYR A 23 6.47 16.05 10.29
N GLY A 24 6.57 14.74 10.13
CA GLY A 24 6.91 13.81 11.20
C GLY A 24 5.70 13.30 12.02
N ASP A 25 4.57 14.00 11.98
CA ASP A 25 3.38 13.59 12.72
C ASP A 25 2.77 12.31 12.14
N ILE A 26 2.08 11.56 13.02
CA ILE A 26 1.39 10.33 12.66
C ILE A 26 -0.11 10.59 12.64
N VAL A 27 -0.71 10.49 11.45
CA VAL A 27 -2.16 10.43 11.30
C VAL A 27 -2.62 9.00 11.62
N SER A 28 -3.35 8.87 12.74
CA SER A 28 -3.79 7.57 13.24
C SER A 28 -4.92 6.97 12.41
N HIS A 29 -5.07 5.65 12.46
CA HIS A 29 -6.22 4.97 11.86
C HIS A 29 -7.56 5.46 12.42
N SER A 30 -7.63 5.78 13.72
CA SER A 30 -8.86 6.28 14.34
C SER A 30 -9.25 7.66 13.82
N TRP A 31 -8.28 8.56 13.61
CA TRP A 31 -8.51 9.87 13.00
C TRP A 31 -9.07 9.72 11.59
N LEU A 32 -8.48 8.84 10.78
CA LEU A 32 -8.92 8.57 9.41
C LEU A 32 -10.34 8.00 9.37
N VAL A 33 -10.65 7.01 10.23
CA VAL A 33 -12.00 6.43 10.30
C VAL A 33 -13.04 7.49 10.63
N ALA A 34 -12.75 8.36 11.60
CA ALA A 34 -13.64 9.44 11.99
C ALA A 34 -13.85 10.45 10.85
N ARG A 35 -12.79 10.85 10.14
CA ARG A 35 -12.84 11.83 9.05
C ARG A 35 -13.45 11.29 7.77
N PHE A 36 -13.25 10.00 7.47
CA PHE A 36 -13.92 9.34 6.36
C PHE A 36 -15.41 9.10 6.62
N GLY A 37 -15.85 9.22 7.88
CA GLY A 37 -17.25 9.03 8.25
C GLY A 37 -17.69 7.56 8.19
N LEU A 38 -16.74 6.63 8.32
CA LEU A 38 -17.05 5.21 8.24
C LEU A 38 -17.66 4.72 9.56
N PRO A 39 -18.70 3.86 9.50
CA PRO A 39 -19.30 3.31 10.71
C PRO A 39 -18.25 2.50 11.49
N LEU A 40 -18.28 2.52 12.83
CA LEU A 40 -17.42 1.64 13.62
C LEU A 40 -17.98 0.21 13.60
N PRO A 41 -17.15 -0.82 13.44
CA PRO A 41 -17.62 -2.20 13.54
C PRO A 41 -18.14 -2.46 14.96
N ASP A 42 -19.35 -3.02 15.05
CA ASP A 42 -19.96 -3.50 16.29
C ASP A 42 -20.45 -4.95 16.12
N GLU A 43 -20.94 -5.55 17.20
CA GLU A 43 -21.43 -6.94 17.21
C GLU A 43 -22.70 -7.14 16.35
N GLN A 44 -23.37 -6.05 15.95
CA GLN A 44 -24.62 -6.07 15.19
C GLN A 44 -24.38 -5.91 13.68
N MET A 45 -23.18 -5.49 13.28
CA MET A 45 -22.80 -5.31 11.88
C MET A 45 -22.76 -6.66 11.15
N SER A 46 -23.56 -6.77 10.08
CA SER A 46 -23.55 -7.95 9.23
C SER A 46 -22.22 -8.12 8.50
N ALA A 47 -21.87 -9.35 8.13
CA ALA A 47 -20.65 -9.63 7.36
C ALA A 47 -20.59 -8.84 6.04
N VAL A 48 -21.75 -8.65 5.38
CA VAL A 48 -21.85 -7.87 4.14
C VAL A 48 -21.59 -6.39 4.39
N ALA A 49 -22.18 -5.82 5.45
CA ALA A 49 -21.95 -4.43 5.83
C ALA A 49 -20.49 -4.18 6.23
N PHE A 50 -19.89 -5.13 6.95
CA PHE A 50 -18.48 -5.08 7.30
C PHE A 50 -17.57 -5.13 6.06
N GLN A 51 -17.87 -6.00 5.09
CA GLN A 51 -17.10 -6.08 3.85
C GLN A 51 -17.24 -4.80 3.00
N ALA A 52 -18.45 -4.26 2.86
CA ALA A 52 -18.70 -2.99 2.16
C ALA A 52 -17.89 -1.85 2.80
N ARG A 53 -17.91 -1.76 4.13
CA ARG A 53 -17.09 -0.81 4.90
C ARG A 53 -15.60 -0.99 4.63
N GLN A 54 -15.09 -2.23 4.54
CA GLN A 54 -13.67 -2.47 4.24
C GLN A 54 -13.29 -1.94 2.86
N PHE A 55 -14.14 -2.12 1.84
CA PHE A 55 -13.90 -1.55 0.52
C PHE A 55 -13.95 -0.01 0.53
N GLU A 56 -14.90 0.56 1.25
CA GLU A 56 -15.02 2.02 1.39
C GLU A 56 -13.80 2.62 2.11
N TRP A 57 -13.29 1.94 3.13
CA TRP A 57 -12.01 2.28 3.78
C TRP A 57 -10.85 2.27 2.79
N LEU A 58 -10.71 1.21 2.01
CA LEU A 58 -9.63 1.08 1.03
C LEU A 58 -9.70 2.18 -0.04
N ALA A 59 -10.89 2.42 -0.60
CA ALA A 59 -11.09 3.49 -1.59
C ALA A 59 -10.79 4.88 -1.00
N SER A 60 -11.25 5.15 0.23
CA SER A 60 -11.05 6.44 0.89
C SER A 60 -9.60 6.69 1.23
N ILE A 61 -8.87 5.69 1.75
CA ILE A 61 -7.45 5.86 2.10
C ILE A 61 -6.57 5.99 0.86
N GLU A 62 -6.91 5.31 -0.24
CA GLU A 62 -6.23 5.46 -1.52
C GLU A 62 -6.44 6.86 -2.10
N GLY A 63 -7.69 7.33 -2.15
CA GLY A 63 -8.02 8.69 -2.61
C GLY A 63 -7.33 9.78 -1.77
N PHE A 64 -7.38 9.64 -0.45
CA PHE A 64 -6.71 10.54 0.49
C PHE A 64 -5.19 10.63 0.26
N LYS A 65 -4.51 9.48 0.17
CA LYS A 65 -3.06 9.44 -0.10
C LYS A 65 -2.72 10.00 -1.47
N ALA A 66 -3.51 9.68 -2.49
CA ALA A 66 -3.28 10.15 -3.85
C ALA A 66 -3.39 11.68 -3.93
N ALA A 67 -4.44 12.27 -3.35
CA ALA A 67 -4.61 13.72 -3.33
C ALA A 67 -3.49 14.42 -2.54
N LEU A 68 -3.14 13.90 -1.35
CA LEU A 68 -2.01 14.42 -0.58
C LEU A 68 -0.70 14.39 -1.38
N LEU A 69 -0.41 13.28 -2.06
CA LEU A 69 0.82 13.14 -2.81
C LEU A 69 0.84 14.03 -4.06
N HIS A 70 -0.20 13.97 -4.89
CA HIS A 70 -0.22 14.61 -6.21
C HIS A 70 -0.52 16.10 -6.14
N ASP A 71 -1.44 16.52 -5.27
CA ASP A 71 -1.91 17.90 -5.21
C ASP A 71 -1.11 18.73 -4.19
N HIS A 72 -0.54 18.06 -3.18
CA HIS A 72 0.12 18.73 -2.05
C HIS A 72 1.56 18.27 -1.79
N GLN A 73 2.10 17.33 -2.59
CA GLN A 73 3.48 16.81 -2.44
C GLN A 73 3.75 16.18 -1.05
N VAL A 74 2.69 15.69 -0.42
CA VAL A 74 2.72 15.04 0.89
C VAL A 74 2.83 13.52 0.71
N LEU A 75 4.01 12.98 0.98
CA LEU A 75 4.21 11.54 1.06
C LEU A 75 3.85 11.03 2.46
N LEU A 76 2.94 10.07 2.52
CA LEU A 76 2.57 9.35 3.73
C LEU A 76 3.29 7.99 3.81
N GLN A 77 3.97 7.72 4.92
CA GLN A 77 4.63 6.45 5.17
C GLN A 77 3.85 5.60 6.16
N SER A 78 3.59 4.34 5.83
CA SER A 78 2.89 3.43 6.74
C SER A 78 3.72 3.14 8.00
N VAL A 79 3.13 3.39 9.16
CA VAL A 79 3.65 2.99 10.47
C VAL A 79 2.78 1.85 10.98
N ARG A 80 3.36 0.66 11.11
CA ARG A 80 2.63 -0.58 11.39
C ARG A 80 1.83 -0.46 12.68
N GLY A 81 0.51 -0.63 12.57
CA GLY A 81 -0.41 -0.62 13.71
C GLY A 81 -0.89 0.76 14.15
N GLU A 82 -0.19 1.83 13.76
CA GLU A 82 -0.48 3.18 14.23
C GLU A 82 -1.26 3.99 13.19
N GLY A 83 -0.77 4.03 11.95
CA GLY A 83 -1.34 4.85 10.89
C GLY A 83 -0.30 5.23 9.84
N TYR A 84 -0.24 6.52 9.52
CA TYR A 84 0.68 7.04 8.51
C TYR A 84 1.45 8.24 9.03
N ARG A 85 2.76 8.23 8.83
CA ARG A 85 3.62 9.37 9.14
C ARG A 85 3.72 10.31 7.94
N TRP A 86 3.59 11.62 8.16
CA TRP A 86 3.93 12.63 7.16
C TRP A 86 5.45 12.66 6.96
N CYS A 87 5.92 12.19 5.81
CA CYS A 87 7.34 12.16 5.47
C CYS A 87 7.87 13.59 5.20
N PRO A 88 8.91 14.06 5.91
CA PRO A 88 9.61 15.30 5.57
C PRO A 88 10.14 15.27 4.13
N PRO A 89 10.18 16.40 3.40
CA PRO A 89 10.56 16.41 1.99
C PRO A 89 11.97 15.85 1.74
N ALA A 90 12.92 16.17 2.64
CA ALA A 90 14.29 15.67 2.57
C ALA A 90 14.40 14.15 2.66
N ASP A 91 13.43 13.50 3.32
CA ASP A 91 13.43 12.06 3.52
C ASP A 91 12.69 11.29 2.41
N GLN A 92 11.86 11.98 1.61
CA GLN A 92 10.96 11.32 0.65
C GLN A 92 11.72 10.48 -0.38
N THR A 93 12.81 10.98 -0.93
CA THR A 93 13.62 10.23 -1.91
C THR A 93 14.10 8.90 -1.35
N HIS A 94 14.71 8.94 -0.18
CA HIS A 94 15.26 7.75 0.46
C HIS A 94 14.15 6.81 0.97
N ALA A 95 13.06 7.38 1.49
CA ALA A 95 11.85 6.65 1.86
C ALA A 95 11.29 5.82 0.69
N THR A 96 11.08 6.46 -0.45
CA THR A 96 10.56 5.82 -1.67
C THR A 96 11.51 4.74 -2.19
N LEU A 97 12.82 5.01 -2.22
CA LEU A 97 13.81 4.02 -2.66
C LEU A 97 13.83 2.78 -1.76
N ARG A 98 13.82 2.96 -0.43
CA ARG A 98 13.77 1.82 0.51
C ARG A 98 12.50 0.99 0.36
N GLU A 99 11.36 1.64 0.16
CA GLU A 99 10.10 0.94 -0.07
C GLU A 99 10.15 0.13 -1.37
N PHE A 100 10.63 0.74 -2.45
CA PHE A 100 10.80 0.08 -3.74
C PHE A 100 11.74 -1.13 -3.65
N GLU A 101 12.91 -1.00 -3.02
CA GLU A 101 13.86 -2.10 -2.82
C GLU A 101 13.23 -3.28 -2.05
N ARG A 102 12.51 -2.96 -0.97
CA ARG A 102 11.80 -3.95 -0.15
C ARG A 102 10.76 -4.70 -0.99
N ASP A 103 9.96 -3.98 -1.78
CA ASP A 103 8.90 -4.55 -2.58
C ASP A 103 9.43 -5.36 -3.76
N ALA A 104 10.43 -4.87 -4.48
CA ALA A 104 11.13 -5.63 -5.51
C ALA A 104 11.67 -6.94 -4.93
N GLY A 105 12.36 -6.88 -3.79
CA GLY A 105 12.86 -8.06 -3.10
C GLY A 105 11.76 -9.05 -2.72
N ARG A 106 10.61 -8.56 -2.24
CA ARG A 106 9.44 -9.38 -1.89
C ARG A 106 8.86 -10.09 -3.11
N VAL A 107 8.67 -9.37 -4.23
CA VAL A 107 8.14 -9.93 -5.48
C VAL A 107 9.04 -11.06 -6.01
N PHE A 108 10.36 -10.85 -6.04
CA PHE A 108 11.29 -11.89 -6.47
C PHE A 108 11.25 -13.14 -5.58
N ARG A 109 11.15 -12.97 -4.25
CA ARG A 109 11.02 -14.11 -3.33
C ARG A 109 9.72 -14.88 -3.56
N GLN A 110 8.60 -14.18 -3.73
CA GLN A 110 7.30 -14.82 -3.96
C GLN A 110 7.27 -15.57 -5.30
N ALA A 111 7.72 -14.95 -6.38
CA ALA A 111 7.80 -15.59 -7.69
C ALA A 111 8.72 -16.82 -7.65
N GLY A 112 9.89 -16.71 -7.00
CA GLY A 112 10.82 -17.81 -6.85
C GLY A 112 10.23 -18.96 -6.04
N SER A 113 9.50 -18.66 -4.96
CA SER A 113 8.80 -19.68 -4.18
C SER A 113 7.75 -20.42 -5.02
N ARG A 114 6.94 -19.69 -5.79
CA ARG A 114 5.91 -20.29 -6.67
C ARG A 114 6.52 -21.21 -7.73
N LEU A 115 7.60 -20.78 -8.38
CA LEU A 115 8.26 -21.58 -9.41
C LEU A 115 8.90 -22.86 -8.86
N LYS A 116 9.43 -22.82 -7.63
CA LYS A 116 10.04 -23.96 -6.94
C LYS A 116 9.03 -24.98 -6.41
N ASN A 117 7.81 -24.52 -6.10
CA ASN A 117 6.76 -25.36 -5.52
C ASN A 117 5.77 -25.85 -6.59
N VAL A 118 6.26 -26.16 -7.78
CA VAL A 118 5.48 -26.81 -8.83
C VAL A 118 5.57 -28.33 -8.67
N ARG A 119 4.46 -29.05 -8.82
CA ARG A 119 4.41 -30.50 -8.75
C ARG A 119 5.04 -31.12 -10.00
N HIS A 120 6.37 -31.22 -10.02
CA HIS A 120 7.13 -31.68 -11.19
C HIS A 120 6.73 -33.06 -11.72
N THR A 121 6.19 -33.93 -10.86
CA THR A 121 5.67 -35.26 -11.23
C THR A 121 4.47 -35.18 -12.18
N GLU A 122 3.69 -34.09 -12.12
CA GLU A 122 2.51 -33.86 -12.96
C GLU A 122 2.86 -33.14 -14.28
N LEU A 123 4.12 -32.75 -14.48
CA LEU A 123 4.56 -32.02 -15.66
C LEU A 123 5.10 -32.93 -16.75
N THR A 124 4.77 -32.60 -18.01
CA THR A 124 5.47 -33.12 -19.19
C THR A 124 6.92 -32.61 -19.24
N TYR A 125 7.75 -33.23 -20.07
CA TYR A 125 9.15 -32.81 -20.25
C TYR A 125 9.25 -31.33 -20.67
N ASP A 126 8.46 -30.90 -21.65
CA ASP A 126 8.47 -29.52 -22.12
C ASP A 126 8.02 -28.53 -21.03
N GLN A 127 7.02 -28.88 -20.24
CA GLN A 127 6.57 -28.05 -19.12
C GLN A 127 7.65 -27.94 -18.02
N ARG A 128 8.40 -29.01 -17.76
CA ARG A 128 9.56 -28.97 -16.85
C ARG A 128 10.65 -28.04 -17.39
N ARG A 129 10.94 -28.11 -18.69
CA ARG A 129 11.91 -27.22 -19.33
C ARG A 129 11.49 -25.76 -19.21
N VAL A 130 10.24 -25.43 -19.51
CA VAL A 130 9.70 -24.06 -19.35
C VAL A 130 9.81 -23.56 -17.91
N ASN A 131 9.53 -24.42 -16.92
CA ASN A 131 9.68 -24.04 -15.51
C ASN A 131 11.15 -23.75 -15.14
N LEU A 132 12.09 -24.60 -15.58
CA LEU A 132 13.53 -24.39 -15.35
C LEU A 132 14.02 -23.09 -16.01
N ASP A 133 13.63 -22.85 -17.25
CA ASP A 133 13.96 -21.61 -17.98
C ASP A 133 13.41 -20.38 -17.25
N ALA A 134 12.18 -20.45 -16.72
CA ALA A 134 11.58 -19.39 -15.93
C ALA A 134 12.34 -19.14 -14.60
N GLN A 135 12.78 -20.20 -13.91
CA GLN A 135 13.60 -20.08 -12.70
C GLN A 135 14.96 -19.41 -12.98
N ALA A 136 15.60 -19.77 -14.08
CA ALA A 136 16.85 -19.17 -14.53
C ALA A 136 16.66 -17.68 -14.86
N LYS A 137 15.63 -17.35 -15.66
CA LYS A 137 15.27 -15.96 -16.02
C LYS A 137 15.01 -15.11 -14.78
N LEU A 138 14.24 -15.61 -13.82
CA LEU A 138 13.95 -14.90 -12.57
C LEU A 138 15.23 -14.63 -11.75
N SER A 139 16.13 -15.61 -11.69
CA SER A 139 17.40 -15.48 -10.97
C SER A 139 18.31 -14.43 -11.59
N LEU A 140 18.39 -14.40 -12.94
CA LEU A 140 19.11 -13.38 -13.69
C LEU A 140 18.52 -11.98 -13.43
N LEU A 141 17.20 -11.82 -13.61
CA LEU A 141 16.52 -10.54 -13.38
C LEU A 141 16.76 -10.00 -11.97
N ARG A 142 16.66 -10.87 -10.95
CA ARG A 142 16.95 -10.49 -9.57
C ARG A 142 18.39 -10.00 -9.39
N GLY A 143 19.36 -10.64 -10.04
CA GLY A 143 20.76 -10.25 -10.02
C GLY A 143 20.98 -8.86 -10.63
N THR A 144 20.41 -8.62 -11.81
CA THR A 144 20.49 -7.34 -12.52
C THR A 144 19.84 -6.21 -11.73
N VAL A 145 18.62 -6.41 -11.23
CA VAL A 145 17.91 -5.40 -10.42
C VAL A 145 18.69 -5.09 -9.15
N ARG A 146 19.21 -6.10 -8.44
CA ARG A 146 20.03 -5.87 -7.25
C ARG A 146 21.31 -5.08 -7.55
N LYS A 147 21.89 -5.21 -8.75
CA LYS A 147 23.06 -4.43 -9.17
C LYS A 147 22.70 -2.97 -9.46
N GLN A 148 21.52 -2.70 -9.99
CA GLN A 148 21.04 -1.34 -10.31
C GLN A 148 20.55 -0.57 -9.09
N LEU A 149 20.16 -1.26 -8.02
CA LEU A 149 19.73 -0.67 -6.75
C LEU A 149 20.87 -0.47 -5.73
N ARG A 150 22.11 -0.81 -6.10
CA ARG A 150 23.31 -0.61 -5.30
C ARG A 150 24.13 0.52 -5.89
#